data_AF-A0A1S2KGC3-F1
#
_entry.id   AF-A0A1S2KGC3-F1
#
_cell.length_a   1.000
_cell.length_b   1.000
_cell.length_c   1.000
_cell.angle_alpha   90.00
_cell.angle_beta   90.00
_cell.angle_gamma   90.00
#
_symmetry.space_group_name_H-M   'P 1'
#
loop_
_entity.id
_entity.type
_entity.pdbx_description
1 polymer ?
#
loop_
_entity_poly.entity_id
_entity_poly.type
_entity_poly.pdbx_seq_one_letter_code
_entity_poly.pdbx_strand_id
1 'polypeptide(L)'
;MRLELPEADLLFYEEGTSVHHQRHILTHEMCHVYCDHPGSLEIDAKTARALGVNPTLVMRMSGRTSYSKIYERQAEMMASVIRRRIYRDRVSPSLRPEKGPDSWDALFAQPFKRGRFGR
;
A
#
# COMPACT_ATOMS: atom_id res chain seq x y z
N MET A 1 6.90 2.75 0.89
CA MET A 1 7.86 3.78 0.44
C MET A 1 7.31 4.41 -0.82
N ARG A 2 7.16 5.73 -0.87
CA ARG A 2 6.76 6.47 -2.06
C ARG A 2 7.94 7.22 -2.66
N LEU A 3 8.00 7.27 -3.99
CA LEU A 3 8.88 8.13 -4.76
C LEU A 3 8.03 9.07 -5.63
N GLU A 4 8.22 10.38 -5.48
CA GLU A 4 7.54 11.43 -6.26
C GLU A 4 8.32 11.80 -7.53
N LEU A 5 7.79 11.48 -8.73
CA LEU A 5 8.32 11.88 -10.05
C LEU A 5 7.52 13.08 -10.58
N PRO A 6 8.05 13.84 -11.55
CA PRO A 6 7.30 14.92 -12.20
C PRO A 6 5.98 14.49 -12.84
N GLU A 7 5.88 13.24 -13.29
CA GLU A 7 4.71 12.73 -14.02
C GLU A 7 3.93 11.65 -13.25
N ALA A 8 4.47 11.11 -12.15
CA ALA A 8 3.85 10.00 -11.42
C ALA A 8 4.40 9.80 -10.00
N ASP A 9 3.59 9.21 -9.12
CA ASP A 9 4.06 8.65 -7.85
C ASP A 9 4.28 7.14 -7.96
N LEU A 10 5.48 6.68 -7.60
CA LEU A 10 5.80 5.26 -7.51
C LEU A 10 5.67 4.77 -6.07
N LEU A 11 4.82 3.76 -5.85
CA LEU A 11 4.56 3.18 -4.54
C LEU A 11 5.22 1.81 -4.39
N PHE A 12 6.02 1.64 -3.34
CA PHE A 12 6.77 0.43 -3.04
C PHE A 12 6.39 -0.16 -1.69
N TYR A 13 6.41 -1.48 -1.61
CA TYR A 13 6.24 -2.26 -0.40
C TYR A 13 7.33 -3.33 -0.28
N GLU A 14 7.53 -3.85 0.92
CA GLU A 14 8.47 -4.94 1.17
C GLU A 14 7.81 -6.30 0.91
N GLU A 15 8.33 -7.05 -0.07
CA GLU A 15 7.77 -8.34 -0.49
C GLU A 15 7.77 -9.37 0.66
N GLY A 16 8.76 -9.33 1.54
CA GLY A 16 8.88 -10.20 2.71
C GLY A 16 7.84 -9.97 3.82
N THR A 17 6.93 -9.01 3.66
CA THR A 17 5.85 -8.73 4.63
C THR A 17 4.54 -9.39 4.25
N SER A 18 3.65 -9.63 5.24
CA SER A 18 2.33 -10.24 4.97
C SER A 18 1.48 -9.39 4.03
N VAL A 19 0.56 -10.00 3.26
CA VAL A 19 -0.36 -9.28 2.37
C VAL A 19 -1.14 -8.17 3.10
N HIS A 20 -1.51 -8.39 4.36
CA HIS A 20 -2.19 -7.37 5.16
C HIS A 20 -1.29 -6.16 5.43
N HIS A 21 -0.01 -6.41 5.66
CA HIS A 21 1.00 -5.40 5.92
C HIS A 21 1.40 -4.67 4.63
N GLN A 22 1.58 -5.39 3.52
CA GLN A 22 1.81 -4.81 2.19
C GLN A 22 0.67 -3.85 1.80
N ARG A 23 -0.58 -4.27 1.99
CA ARG A 23 -1.77 -3.42 1.77
C ARG A 23 -1.77 -2.19 2.67
N HIS A 24 -1.31 -2.33 3.92
CA HIS A 24 -1.18 -1.20 4.83
C HIS A 24 -0.14 -0.20 4.35
N ILE A 25 1.05 -0.68 3.97
CA ILE A 25 2.09 0.16 3.36
C ILE A 25 1.54 0.91 2.16
N LEU A 26 0.92 0.23 1.20
CA LEU A 26 0.39 0.87 -0.01
C LEU A 26 -0.69 1.91 0.31
N THR A 27 -1.62 1.59 1.23
CA THR A 27 -2.68 2.55 1.62
C THR A 27 -2.09 3.77 2.31
N HIS A 28 -1.06 3.58 3.16
CA HIS A 28 -0.33 4.67 3.82
C HIS A 28 0.32 5.61 2.82
N GLU A 29 1.04 5.07 1.83
CA GLU A 29 1.67 5.89 0.79
C GLU A 29 0.64 6.62 -0.08
N MET A 30 -0.49 5.99 -0.39
CA MET A 30 -1.60 6.65 -1.09
C MET A 30 -2.16 7.83 -0.29
N CYS A 31 -2.19 7.75 1.04
CA CYS A 31 -2.63 8.86 1.89
C CYS A 31 -1.65 10.03 1.84
N HIS A 32 -0.34 9.77 1.67
CA HIS A 32 0.62 10.86 1.43
C HIS A 32 0.38 11.58 0.11
N VAL A 33 0.03 10.85 -0.95
CA VAL A 33 -0.34 11.45 -2.25
C VAL A 33 -1.63 12.26 -2.10
N TYR A 34 -2.66 11.67 -1.51
CA TYR A 34 -3.97 12.31 -1.38
C TYR A 34 -3.93 13.58 -0.51
N CYS A 35 -3.14 13.59 0.56
CA CYS A 35 -3.01 14.73 1.46
C CYS A 35 -1.92 15.73 1.04
N ASP A 36 -1.32 15.56 -0.15
CA ASP A 36 -0.22 16.40 -0.65
C ASP A 36 0.93 16.56 0.37
N HIS A 37 1.25 15.47 1.07
CA HIS A 37 2.34 15.49 2.04
C HIS A 37 3.67 15.52 1.31
N PRO A 38 4.61 16.41 1.65
CA PRO A 38 5.93 16.40 1.02
C PRO A 38 6.70 15.15 1.43
N GLY A 39 7.43 14.53 0.50
CA GLY A 39 8.37 13.47 0.86
C GLY A 39 9.49 14.00 1.79
N SER A 40 9.96 13.14 2.70
CA SER A 40 10.79 13.56 3.85
C SER A 40 12.29 13.27 3.70
N LEU A 41 12.69 12.54 2.67
CA LEU A 41 14.07 12.11 2.45
C LEU A 41 14.47 12.31 0.99
N GLU A 42 15.55 13.00 0.68
CA GLU A 42 16.07 13.05 -0.69
C GLU A 42 16.88 11.78 -1.00
N ILE A 43 16.66 11.19 -2.18
CA ILE A 43 17.43 10.03 -2.64
C ILE A 43 18.65 10.51 -3.42
N ASP A 44 19.82 9.97 -3.07
CA ASP A 44 21.05 10.24 -3.82
C ASP A 44 21.04 9.62 -5.23
N ALA A 45 21.86 10.17 -6.13
CA ALA A 45 21.93 9.74 -7.53
C ALA A 45 22.34 8.27 -7.73
N LYS A 46 23.08 7.67 -6.79
CA LYS A 46 23.50 6.25 -6.86
C LYS A 46 22.31 5.35 -6.54
N THR A 47 21.54 5.70 -5.52
CA THR A 47 20.33 4.99 -5.11
C THR A 47 19.23 5.12 -6.18
N ALA A 48 19.04 6.31 -6.75
CA ALA A 48 18.11 6.51 -7.87
C ALA A 48 18.45 5.60 -9.07
N ARG A 49 19.73 5.54 -9.48
CA ARG A 49 20.18 4.65 -10.55
C ARG A 49 19.98 3.16 -10.23
N ALA A 50 20.21 2.74 -8.99
CA ALA A 50 19.98 1.35 -8.57
C ALA A 50 18.50 0.96 -8.66
N LEU A 51 17.59 1.92 -8.51
CA LEU A 51 16.15 1.75 -8.66
C LEU A 51 15.67 1.93 -10.11
N GLY A 52 16.58 2.17 -11.07
CA GLY A 52 16.22 2.44 -12.47
C GLY A 52 15.61 3.83 -12.71
N VAL A 53 15.73 4.73 -11.74
CA VAL A 53 15.22 6.10 -11.78
C VAL A 53 16.31 7.05 -12.30
N ASN A 54 15.96 8.02 -13.15
CA ASN A 54 16.90 9.03 -13.62
C ASN A 54 17.40 9.89 -12.44
N PRO A 55 18.71 9.91 -12.12
CA PRO A 55 19.26 10.63 -10.97
C PRO A 55 19.16 12.17 -11.05
N THR A 56 18.87 12.76 -12.21
CA THR A 56 18.55 14.20 -12.29
C THR A 56 17.15 14.52 -11.78
N LEU A 57 16.31 13.51 -11.61
CA LEU A 57 15.08 13.56 -10.83
C LEU A 57 15.47 13.22 -9.39
N VAL A 58 15.91 14.22 -8.63
CA VAL A 58 16.12 14.03 -7.18
C VAL A 58 14.74 13.78 -6.57
N MET A 59 14.45 12.52 -6.25
CA MET A 59 13.14 12.11 -5.76
C MET A 59 13.12 12.10 -4.24
N ARG A 60 12.03 12.62 -3.67
CA ARG A 60 11.76 12.51 -2.25
C ARG A 60 11.16 11.15 -1.94
N MET A 61 11.68 10.50 -0.92
CA MET A 61 11.28 9.22 -0.35
C MET A 61 10.52 9.48 0.95
N SER A 62 9.37 8.85 1.13
CA SER A 62 8.84 8.66 2.48
C SER A 62 9.34 7.32 3.01
N GLY A 63 10.31 7.37 3.91
CA GLY A 63 10.85 6.22 4.64
C GLY A 63 10.34 6.24 6.08
N ARG A 64 10.30 5.08 6.74
CA ARG A 64 9.84 4.90 8.13
C ARG A 64 10.67 5.63 9.20
N THR A 65 11.60 6.50 8.81
CA THR A 65 12.52 7.19 9.71
C THR A 65 12.87 8.58 9.18
N SER A 66 11.98 9.56 9.34
CA SER A 66 12.34 10.95 9.63
C SER A 66 11.10 11.73 10.09
N TYR A 67 11.21 12.44 11.22
CA TYR A 67 10.10 13.01 11.96
C TYR A 67 9.50 14.26 11.29
N SER A 68 8.42 14.08 10.50
CA SER A 68 7.33 15.05 10.42
C SER A 68 6.07 14.42 11.04
N LYS A 69 6.04 14.39 12.39
CA LYS A 69 5.06 13.62 13.21
C LYS A 69 3.60 13.82 12.80
N ILE A 70 3.26 14.96 12.22
CA ILE A 70 1.89 15.32 11.85
C ILE A 70 1.48 14.64 10.53
N TYR A 71 2.31 14.72 9.48
CA TYR A 71 1.99 14.11 8.18
C TYR A 71 1.94 12.58 8.27
N GLU A 72 2.92 11.98 8.95
CA GLU A 72 2.93 10.53 9.22
C GLU A 72 1.70 10.08 10.02
N ARG A 73 1.30 10.86 11.04
CA ARG A 73 0.11 10.55 11.84
C ARG A 73 -1.17 10.66 11.04
N GLN A 74 -1.29 11.68 10.20
CA GLN A 74 -2.46 11.86 9.33
C GLN A 74 -2.56 10.70 8.32
N ALA A 75 -1.46 10.35 7.66
CA ALA A 75 -1.41 9.23 6.71
C ALA A 75 -1.75 7.90 7.39
N GLU A 76 -1.15 7.60 8.54
CA GLU A 76 -1.39 6.36 9.29
C GLU A 76 -2.85 6.25 9.79
N MET A 77 -3.41 7.36 10.28
CA MET A 77 -4.80 7.41 10.72
C MET A 77 -5.77 7.18 9.56
N MET A 78 -5.55 7.86 8.43
CA MET A 78 -6.40 7.73 7.25
C MET A 78 -6.32 6.32 6.67
N ALA A 79 -5.12 5.74 6.56
CA ALA A 79 -4.92 4.37 6.11
C ALA A 79 -5.64 3.35 7.01
N SER A 80 -5.58 3.55 8.33
CA SER A 80 -6.28 2.72 9.30
C SER A 80 -7.80 2.78 9.13
N VAL A 81 -8.36 3.98 8.91
CA VAL A 81 -9.81 4.16 8.66
C VAL A 81 -10.23 3.51 7.35
N ILE A 82 -9.49 3.75 6.26
CA ILE A 82 -9.76 3.16 4.94
C ILE A 82 -9.75 1.64 5.02
N ARG A 83 -8.70 1.05 5.60
CA ARG A 83 -8.60 -0.41 5.76
C ARG A 83 -9.73 -0.95 6.61
N ARG A 84 -10.08 -0.29 7.72
CA ARG A 84 -11.20 -0.72 8.57
C ARG A 84 -12.52 -0.72 7.81
N ARG A 85 -12.77 0.28 6.94
CA ARG A 85 -13.96 0.31 6.06
C ARG A 85 -13.92 -0.81 5.04
N ILE A 86 -12.83 -0.94 4.28
CA ILE A 86 -12.67 -2.03 3.29
C ILE A 86 -12.85 -3.41 3.93
N TYR A 87 -12.26 -3.66 5.11
CA TYR A 87 -12.43 -4.95 5.79
C TYR A 87 -13.82 -5.14 6.38
N ARG A 88 -14.49 -4.07 6.85
CA ARG A 88 -15.88 -4.14 7.30
C ARG A 88 -16.82 -4.44 6.13
N ASP A 89 -16.59 -3.80 4.99
CA ASP A 89 -17.39 -3.99 3.77
C ASP A 89 -17.09 -5.34 3.09
N ARG A 90 -15.93 -5.95 3.38
CA ARG A 90 -15.58 -7.33 2.97
C ARG A 90 -16.12 -8.43 3.89
N VAL A 91 -16.83 -8.10 4.96
CA VAL A 91 -17.69 -9.04 5.71
C VAL A 91 -19.10 -8.89 5.13
N SER A 92 -19.63 -9.71 4.22
CA SER A 92 -19.26 -11.04 3.74
C SER A 92 -19.64 -11.14 2.25
N PRO A 93 -18.84 -11.73 1.37
CA PRO A 93 -19.38 -12.19 0.09
C PRO A 93 -20.46 -13.25 0.38
N SER A 94 -21.57 -13.18 -0.34
CA SER A 94 -22.64 -14.18 -0.23
C SER A 94 -22.05 -15.58 -0.44
N LEU A 95 -22.46 -16.56 0.38
CA LEU A 95 -22.08 -17.98 0.18
C LEU A 95 -22.61 -18.55 -1.15
N ARG A 96 -23.43 -17.77 -1.85
CA ARG A 96 -23.98 -18.03 -3.19
C ARG A 96 -23.90 -16.73 -3.99
N PRO A 97 -22.84 -16.48 -4.76
CA PRO A 97 -22.77 -15.30 -5.60
C PRO A 97 -23.86 -15.39 -6.68
N GLU A 98 -24.78 -14.44 -6.72
CA GLU A 98 -25.59 -14.21 -7.91
C GLU A 98 -24.71 -13.50 -8.94
N LYS A 99 -24.73 -13.98 -10.19
CA LYS A 99 -23.77 -13.59 -11.23
C LYS A 99 -23.59 -12.07 -11.33
N GLY A 100 -22.33 -11.62 -11.44
CA GLY A 100 -21.99 -10.20 -11.54
C GLY A 100 -20.72 -9.85 -10.75
N PRO A 101 -20.56 -8.60 -10.27
CA PRO A 101 -19.34 -8.13 -9.59
C PRO A 101 -18.88 -9.00 -8.40
N ASP A 102 -19.80 -9.70 -7.74
CA ASP A 102 -19.53 -10.68 -6.68
C ASP A 102 -18.62 -11.85 -7.15
N SER A 103 -18.63 -12.16 -8.45
CA SER A 103 -17.75 -13.16 -9.07
C SER A 103 -16.29 -12.69 -9.13
N TRP A 104 -16.05 -11.39 -9.24
CA TRP A 104 -14.69 -10.84 -9.31
C TRP A 104 -14.03 -10.86 -7.93
N ASP A 105 -14.77 -10.50 -6.88
CA ASP A 105 -14.27 -10.58 -5.51
C ASP A 105 -13.97 -12.03 -5.08
N ALA A 106 -14.74 -13.00 -5.55
CA ALA A 106 -14.47 -14.43 -5.33
C ALA A 106 -13.17 -14.93 -5.98
N LEU A 107 -12.75 -14.33 -7.11
CA LEU A 107 -11.48 -14.66 -7.78
C LEU A 107 -10.26 -14.12 -7.01
N PHE A 108 -10.39 -13.00 -6.30
CA PHE A 108 -9.31 -12.39 -5.51
C PHE A 108 -9.31 -12.79 -4.03
N ALA A 109 -10.36 -13.48 -3.58
CA ALA A 109 -10.36 -14.19 -2.31
C ALA A 109 -9.48 -15.44 -2.44
N GLN A 110 -8.24 -15.37 -1.96
CA GLN A 110 -7.35 -16.53 -2.01
C GLN A 110 -8.00 -17.76 -1.37
N PRO A 111 -7.83 -18.97 -1.95
CA PRO A 111 -8.43 -20.17 -1.39
C PRO A 111 -7.77 -20.45 -0.04
N PHE A 112 -8.61 -20.55 1.01
CA PHE A 112 -8.19 -21.11 2.28
C PHE A 112 -7.63 -22.51 1.99
N LYS A 113 -6.30 -22.70 2.14
CA LYS A 113 -5.73 -24.05 2.13
C LYS A 113 -6.36 -24.79 3.31
N ARG A 114 -7.34 -25.64 3.01
CA ARG A 114 -7.95 -26.54 3.99
C ARG A 114 -6.85 -27.53 4.38
N GLY A 115 -6.22 -27.26 5.52
CA GLY A 115 -5.31 -28.19 6.17
C GLY A 115 -6.00 -29.53 6.28
N ARG A 116 -5.37 -30.55 5.71
CA ARG A 116 -5.81 -31.93 5.69
C ARG A 116 -5.77 -32.46 7.12
N PHE A 117 -6.85 -32.28 7.89
CA PHE A 117 -7.14 -33.12 9.05
C PHE A 117 -7.66 -34.45 8.53
N GLY A 118 -6.88 -35.51 8.77
CA GLY A 118 -7.10 -36.84 8.21
C GLY A 118 -8.21 -37.63 8.88
N ARG A 119 -8.54 -38.76 8.25
CA ARG A 119 -8.52 -40.10 8.85
C ARG A 119 -7.96 -41.06 7.82
#